data_AF-A0AA38P8A2-F1
#
_entry.id   AF-A0AA38P8A2-F1
#
_cell.length_a   1.000
_cell.length_b   1.000
_cell.length_c   1.000
_cell.angle_alpha   90.00
_cell.angle_beta   90.00
_cell.angle_gamma   90.00
#
_symmetry.space_group_name_H-M   'P 1'
#
loop_
_entity.id
_entity.type
_entity.pdbx_description
1 polymer ?
#
loop_
_entity_poly.entity_id
_entity_poly.type
_entity_poly.pdbx_seq_one_letter_code
_entity_poly.pdbx_strand_id
1 'polypeptide(L)'
;MSLDQNLFTLVLTSNTNDPNVIDLVDPTGRIHYRKQRVPGPIYKVELYDFMSESLLATASAPTATSKVKTLELCNPTIAVELKYTGTLSFKWSFQWETHEFEWKREECHLIRKPDPPVLVAITKEPAGRLKSSSVQVLDYNLNRFEIEDRKGLEIVMLTALLTFHDSNDSYHSPKATPAPPTTTPSPSAPVILEPPTPPPRPEPKTGVDRIAELHAIRGEFNEVTIEAEGSVDDYAQYCWNLLQDDAILFVMIKSHTSLEVQKVVQVAEETKRIRHRTGLEDDLNQYVIYDAEVKKGPKIIKLDDDNKGKKTNAYVPPSSLCIHLSKIPMPELQPIKPGSSQNTNESSLRKKDTSPSVSPARPRSRLFHRKSPSRSQSPPSHTHIQSHQIHPNQPSPSPSQLTNPMIYVAPPPPRNHLHIQPARPPSTNPPTPNYSSHPSSLQANAQTSSLSGLLERFHLH
;
A
#
# COMPACT_ATOMS: atom_id res chain seq x y z
N MET A 1 -0.14 4.22 26.50
CA MET A 1 1.21 4.29 25.90
C MET A 1 1.22 5.51 24.99
N SER A 2 1.94 6.57 25.33
CA SER A 2 2.02 7.76 24.48
C SER A 2 3.04 7.49 23.37
N LEU A 3 2.56 7.14 22.18
CA LEU A 3 3.39 7.19 20.98
C LEU A 3 3.89 8.64 20.79
N ASP A 4 5.14 8.76 20.36
CA ASP A 4 5.99 9.95 20.36
C ASP A 4 5.28 11.30 20.23
N GLN A 5 5.73 12.26 21.04
CA GLN A 5 5.34 13.68 21.01
C GLN A 5 5.60 14.37 19.65
N ASN A 6 6.30 13.70 18.73
CA ASN A 6 6.67 14.17 17.39
C ASN A 6 5.83 13.52 16.27
N LEU A 7 4.69 12.91 16.60
CA LEU A 7 3.79 12.28 15.64
C LEU A 7 2.50 13.10 15.55
N PHE A 8 2.31 13.79 14.44
CA PHE A 8 1.10 14.53 14.16
C PHE A 8 0.12 13.62 13.41
N THR A 9 -0.95 13.20 14.07
CA THR A 9 -1.96 12.30 13.49
C THR A 9 -3.28 13.05 13.30
N LEU A 10 -3.89 12.90 12.12
CA LEU A 10 -5.20 13.44 11.80
C LEU A 10 -6.11 12.32 11.28
N VAL A 11 -7.33 12.27 11.79
CA VAL A 11 -8.41 11.39 11.41
C VAL A 11 -9.32 12.13 10.43
N LEU A 12 -9.59 11.52 9.28
CA LEU A 12 -10.41 12.11 8.23
C LEU A 12 -11.87 11.73 8.46
N THR A 13 -12.69 12.72 8.78
CA THR A 13 -14.10 12.53 9.14
C THR A 13 -14.99 13.26 8.13
N SER A 14 -15.77 12.51 7.35
CA SER A 14 -16.79 13.11 6.49
C SER A 14 -17.87 13.78 7.33
N ASN A 15 -18.28 14.98 6.92
CA ASN A 15 -19.35 15.69 7.59
C ASN A 15 -20.70 14.99 7.33
N THR A 16 -21.52 14.85 8.37
CA THR A 16 -22.83 14.17 8.27
C THR A 16 -23.86 14.98 7.49
N ASN A 17 -23.72 16.30 7.48
CA ASN A 17 -24.68 17.22 6.84
C ASN A 17 -24.30 17.55 5.39
N ASP A 18 -23.00 17.54 5.06
CA ASP A 18 -22.51 17.83 3.71
C ASP A 18 -21.43 16.82 3.27
N PRO A 19 -21.72 15.95 2.30
CA PRO A 19 -20.74 14.97 1.80
C PRO A 19 -19.54 15.60 1.08
N ASN A 20 -19.61 16.89 0.71
CA ASN A 20 -18.50 17.61 0.10
C ASN A 20 -17.47 18.10 1.13
N VAL A 21 -17.77 17.97 2.42
CA VAL A 21 -16.94 18.45 3.51
C VAL A 21 -16.29 17.29 4.25
N ILE A 22 -14.97 17.39 4.44
CA ILE A 22 -14.17 16.45 5.23
C ILE A 22 -13.40 17.24 6.28
N ASP A 23 -13.59 16.89 7.55
CA ASP A 23 -12.89 17.48 8.68
C ASP A 23 -11.69 16.61 9.06
N LEU A 24 -10.54 17.24 9.30
CA LEU A 24 -9.31 16.58 9.73
C LEU A 24 -9.14 16.83 11.23
N VAL A 25 -9.30 15.77 12.00
CA VAL A 25 -9.49 15.80 13.45
C VAL A 25 -8.32 15.15 14.14
N ASP A 26 -7.75 15.77 15.16
CA ASP A 26 -6.71 15.11 15.97
C ASP A 26 -7.30 14.01 16.88
N PRO A 27 -6.46 13.18 17.53
CA PRO A 27 -6.94 12.14 18.44
C PRO A 27 -7.67 12.69 19.68
N THR A 28 -7.57 13.99 19.97
CA THR A 28 -8.29 14.64 21.07
C THR A 28 -9.70 15.09 20.66
N GLY A 29 -10.04 14.96 19.37
CA GLY A 29 -11.34 15.36 18.82
C GLY A 29 -11.39 16.81 18.33
N ARG A 30 -10.25 17.51 18.29
CA ARG A 30 -10.18 18.88 17.79
C ARG A 30 -9.97 18.89 16.29
N ILE A 31 -10.79 19.67 15.60
CA ILE A 31 -10.69 19.87 14.15
C ILE A 31 -9.58 20.90 13.89
N HIS A 32 -8.61 20.54 13.04
CA HIS A 32 -7.53 21.42 12.61
C HIS A 32 -7.78 21.97 11.21
N TYR A 33 -8.21 21.10 10.29
CA TYR A 33 -8.49 21.51 8.91
C TYR A 33 -9.86 21.08 8.45
N ARG A 34 -10.39 21.83 7.50
CA ARG A 34 -11.62 21.50 6.79
C ARG A 34 -11.38 21.54 5.30
N LYS A 35 -11.60 20.40 4.65
CA LYS A 35 -11.63 20.29 3.20
C LYS A 35 -13.06 20.47 2.71
N GLN A 36 -13.25 21.30 1.69
CA GLN A 36 -14.52 21.49 1.02
C GLN A 36 -14.35 21.31 -0.49
N ARG A 37 -15.14 20.42 -1.10
CA ARG A 37 -15.22 20.29 -2.56
C ARG A 37 -16.18 21.34 -3.10
N VAL A 38 -15.71 22.16 -4.04
CA VAL A 38 -16.51 23.21 -4.67
C VAL A 38 -17.21 22.60 -5.89
N PRO A 39 -18.56 22.62 -5.96
CA PRO A 39 -19.27 22.18 -7.16
C PRO A 39 -18.96 23.10 -8.34
N GLY A 40 -18.61 22.53 -9.49
CA GLY A 40 -18.26 23.33 -10.66
C GLY A 40 -17.92 22.50 -11.89
N PRO A 41 -17.75 23.16 -13.06
CA PRO A 41 -17.38 22.51 -14.31
C PRO A 41 -15.93 22.00 -14.30
N ILE A 42 -15.08 22.59 -13.45
CA ILE A 42 -13.72 22.15 -13.19
C ILE A 42 -13.66 21.54 -11.80
N TYR A 43 -12.78 20.56 -11.61
CA TYR A 43 -12.53 20.04 -10.28
C TYR A 43 -11.82 21.10 -9.44
N LYS A 44 -12.44 21.47 -8.31
CA LYS A 44 -11.89 22.41 -7.34
C LYS A 44 -12.16 21.94 -5.92
N VAL A 45 -11.13 22.00 -5.08
CA VAL A 45 -11.19 21.72 -3.64
C VAL A 45 -10.47 22.82 -2.89
N GLU A 46 -11.03 23.22 -1.76
CA GLU A 46 -10.49 24.24 -0.87
C GLU A 46 -10.17 23.60 0.48
N LEU A 47 -9.01 23.94 1.05
CA LEU A 47 -8.59 23.53 2.38
C LEU A 47 -8.50 24.76 3.28
N TYR A 48 -9.21 24.71 4.41
CA TYR A 48 -9.29 25.78 5.39
C TYR A 48 -8.62 25.39 6.70
N ASP A 49 -8.03 26.38 7.37
CA ASP A 49 -7.75 26.29 8.81
C ASP A 49 -9.08 26.41 9.56
N PHE A 50 -9.39 25.43 10.40
CA PHE A 50 -10.69 25.36 11.06
C PHE A 50 -10.89 26.47 12.08
N MET A 51 -9.82 26.93 12.74
CA MET A 51 -9.94 27.94 13.79
C MET A 51 -10.10 29.36 13.27
N SER A 52 -9.32 29.72 12.25
CA SER A 52 -9.34 31.07 11.66
C SER A 52 -10.29 31.18 10.47
N GLU A 53 -10.83 30.06 9.99
CA GLU A 53 -11.61 29.96 8.75
C GLU A 53 -10.85 30.50 7.52
N SER A 54 -9.52 30.58 7.61
CA SER A 54 -8.68 31.08 6.53
C SER A 54 -8.47 30.01 5.47
N LEU A 55 -8.57 30.41 4.20
CA LEU A 55 -8.25 29.55 3.08
C LEU A 55 -6.73 29.33 3.04
N LEU A 56 -6.31 28.07 3.15
CA LEU A 56 -4.90 27.69 3.18
C LEU A 56 -4.40 27.30 1.79
N ALA A 57 -5.17 26.47 1.09
CA ALA A 57 -4.83 26.00 -0.24
C ALA A 57 -6.05 25.68 -1.08
N THR A 58 -5.90 25.82 -2.39
CA THR A 58 -6.87 25.41 -3.41
C THR A 58 -6.24 24.36 -4.31
N ALA A 59 -6.89 23.21 -4.49
CA ALA A 59 -6.53 22.26 -5.52
C ALA A 59 -7.45 22.40 -6.72
N SER A 60 -6.89 22.47 -7.93
CA SER A 60 -7.67 22.56 -9.18
C SER A 60 -7.15 21.62 -10.26
N ALA A 61 -8.07 21.12 -11.08
CA ALA A 61 -7.77 20.32 -12.26
C ALA A 61 -8.99 20.28 -13.21
N PRO A 62 -8.83 19.85 -14.48
CA PRO A 62 -9.97 19.62 -15.37
C PRO A 62 -11.01 18.65 -14.79
N THR A 63 -10.55 17.58 -14.13
CA THR A 63 -11.40 16.56 -13.49
C THR A 63 -10.73 16.05 -12.21
N ALA A 64 -11.48 15.45 -11.31
CA ALA A 64 -10.93 14.84 -10.09
C ALA A 64 -9.92 13.73 -10.41
N THR A 65 -10.05 13.06 -11.55
CA THR A 65 -9.21 11.95 -12.02
C THR A 65 -8.05 12.40 -12.91
N SER A 66 -7.86 13.70 -13.13
CA SER A 66 -6.78 14.23 -13.96
C SER A 66 -5.41 13.83 -13.42
N LYS A 67 -4.51 13.36 -14.29
CA LYS A 67 -3.13 12.93 -13.96
C LYS A 67 -2.19 14.07 -13.54
N VAL A 68 -2.62 15.32 -13.69
CA VAL A 68 -1.91 16.50 -13.23
C VAL A 68 -2.92 17.38 -12.51
N LYS A 69 -2.54 17.90 -11.35
CA LYS A 69 -3.33 18.81 -10.53
C LYS A 69 -2.45 19.96 -10.06
N THR A 70 -3.04 21.13 -9.90
CA THR A 70 -2.35 22.31 -9.37
C THR A 70 -2.85 22.59 -7.97
N LEU A 71 -1.92 22.66 -7.01
CA LEU A 71 -2.19 23.06 -5.63
C LEU A 71 -1.67 24.50 -5.45
N GLU A 72 -2.54 25.43 -5.12
CA GLU A 72 -2.20 26.83 -4.90
C GLU A 72 -2.39 27.17 -3.42
N LEU A 73 -1.29 27.42 -2.71
CA LEU A 73 -1.32 27.95 -1.35
C LEU A 73 -1.70 29.42 -1.39
N CYS A 74 -2.34 29.92 -0.33
CA CYS A 74 -2.87 31.29 -0.30
C CYS A 74 -2.08 32.26 0.60
N ASN A 75 -1.17 31.77 1.44
CA ASN A 75 -0.35 32.61 2.32
C ASN A 75 0.95 31.90 2.77
N PRO A 76 2.08 32.05 2.04
CA PRO A 76 2.25 32.82 0.81
C PRO A 76 1.59 32.15 -0.42
N THR A 77 1.38 32.92 -1.50
CA THR A 77 0.85 32.37 -2.75
C THR A 77 1.92 31.56 -3.49
N ILE A 78 1.80 30.23 -3.44
CA ILE A 78 2.74 29.29 -4.09
C ILE A 78 1.94 28.24 -4.84
N ALA A 79 2.25 28.04 -6.12
CA ALA A 79 1.67 26.97 -6.92
C ALA A 79 2.61 25.76 -6.95
N VAL A 80 2.06 24.58 -6.61
CA VAL A 80 2.73 23.29 -6.62
C VAL A 80 2.04 22.38 -7.62
N GLU A 81 2.81 21.81 -8.55
CA GLU A 81 2.31 20.81 -9.48
C GLU A 81 2.37 19.42 -8.85
N LEU A 82 1.23 18.74 -8.85
CA LEU A 82 1.09 17.36 -8.44
C LEU A 82 0.91 16.48 -9.69
N LYS A 83 1.87 15.59 -9.95
CA LYS A 83 1.93 14.81 -11.19
C LYS A 83 1.86 13.32 -10.92
N TYR A 84 0.99 12.62 -11.63
CA TYR A 84 0.95 11.17 -11.63
C TYR A 84 2.15 10.63 -12.41
N THR A 85 3.02 9.89 -11.73
CA THR A 85 4.24 9.30 -12.29
C THR A 85 4.18 7.77 -12.35
N GLY A 86 3.06 7.19 -11.93
CA GLY A 86 2.81 5.75 -12.03
C GLY A 86 2.51 5.30 -13.45
N THR A 87 2.85 4.06 -13.77
CA THR A 87 2.36 3.37 -14.97
C THR A 87 1.17 2.49 -14.61
N LEU A 88 1.35 1.59 -13.64
CA LEU A 88 0.33 0.68 -13.10
C LEU A 88 0.15 0.82 -11.57
N SER A 89 1.10 1.45 -10.88
CA SER A 89 1.07 1.66 -9.44
C SER A 89 0.60 3.08 -9.08
N PHE A 90 -0.03 3.21 -7.91
CA PHE A 90 -0.41 4.52 -7.38
C PHE A 90 0.86 5.29 -7.01
N LYS A 91 1.25 6.23 -7.88
CA LYS A 91 2.47 7.01 -7.71
C LYS A 91 2.27 8.46 -8.17
N TRP A 92 2.44 9.38 -7.24
CA TRP A 92 2.32 10.81 -7.48
C TRP A 92 3.54 11.54 -6.93
N SER A 93 4.07 12.49 -7.68
CA SER A 93 5.18 13.32 -7.23
C SER A 93 4.83 14.80 -7.26
N PHE A 94 5.49 15.54 -6.38
CA PHE A 94 5.48 17.00 -6.35
C PHE A 94 6.83 17.51 -5.85
N GLN A 95 7.14 18.76 -6.14
CA GLN A 95 8.33 19.43 -5.60
C GLN A 95 7.90 20.46 -4.58
N TRP A 96 8.63 20.54 -3.48
CA TRP A 96 8.48 21.57 -2.47
C TRP A 96 9.86 22.10 -2.10
N GLU A 97 10.07 23.40 -2.29
CA GLU A 97 11.38 24.04 -2.18
C GLU A 97 12.41 23.30 -3.06
N THR A 98 13.52 22.83 -2.48
CA THR A 98 14.59 22.08 -3.17
C THR A 98 14.40 20.56 -3.11
N HIS A 99 13.28 20.09 -2.56
CA HIS A 99 13.04 18.67 -2.27
C HIS A 99 11.96 18.08 -3.19
N GLU A 100 12.19 16.84 -3.63
CA GLU A 100 11.20 16.06 -4.37
C GLU A 100 10.46 15.11 -3.40
N PHE A 101 9.14 15.07 -3.50
CA PHE A 101 8.29 14.21 -2.69
C PHE A 101 7.49 13.26 -3.58
N GLU A 102 7.20 12.08 -3.05
CA GLU A 102 6.54 11.01 -3.78
C GLU A 102 5.56 10.25 -2.89
N TRP A 103 4.29 10.30 -3.26
CA TRP A 103 3.24 9.45 -2.70
C TRP A 103 3.23 8.09 -3.41
N LYS A 104 3.32 7.02 -2.63
CA LYS A 104 3.16 5.62 -3.01
C LYS A 104 2.07 5.00 -2.16
N ARG A 105 0.88 4.81 -2.74
CA ARG A 105 -0.36 4.42 -2.05
C ARG A 105 -0.51 5.10 -0.68
N GLU A 106 -0.17 4.39 0.41
CA GLU A 106 -0.37 4.81 1.79
C GLU A 106 0.81 5.64 2.35
N GLU A 107 1.90 5.79 1.62
CA GLU A 107 3.16 6.33 2.11
C GLU A 107 3.61 7.55 1.29
N CYS A 108 4.03 8.62 1.96
CA CYS A 108 4.71 9.76 1.33
C CYS A 108 6.19 9.72 1.66
N HIS A 109 7.04 9.81 0.64
CA HIS A 109 8.49 9.78 0.75
C HIS A 109 9.09 11.12 0.31
N LEU A 110 10.15 11.55 0.99
CA LEU A 110 11.09 12.56 0.51
C LEU A 110 12.20 11.85 -0.26
N ILE A 111 12.34 12.17 -1.55
CA ILE A 111 13.29 11.53 -2.47
C ILE A 111 14.62 12.27 -2.41
N ARG A 112 15.70 11.53 -2.12
CA ARG A 112 17.07 12.08 -2.02
C ARG A 112 18.03 11.23 -2.84
N LYS A 113 18.35 11.57 -4.09
CA LYS A 113 19.38 10.81 -4.82
C LYS A 113 20.77 11.32 -4.42
N PRO A 114 21.76 10.45 -4.13
CA PRO A 114 21.74 8.99 -4.26
C PRO A 114 21.26 8.21 -3.01
N ASP A 115 20.93 8.89 -1.93
CA ASP A 115 20.45 8.28 -0.69
C ASP A 115 19.10 7.53 -0.85
N PRO A 116 18.75 6.64 0.10
CA PRO A 116 17.42 6.05 0.14
C PRO A 116 16.32 7.09 0.37
N PRO A 117 15.11 6.92 -0.21
CA PRO A 117 13.94 7.73 0.11
C PRO A 117 13.60 7.66 1.60
N VAL A 118 13.10 8.77 2.15
CA VAL A 118 12.77 8.89 3.57
C VAL A 118 11.26 9.04 3.74
N LEU A 119 10.64 8.11 4.49
CA LEU A 119 9.21 8.17 4.79
C LEU A 119 8.88 9.39 5.65
N VAL A 120 7.96 10.24 5.19
CA VAL A 120 7.57 11.50 5.87
C VAL A 120 6.10 11.55 6.24
N ALA A 121 5.25 10.75 5.60
CA ALA A 121 3.87 10.56 6.05
C ALA A 121 3.41 9.13 5.76
N ILE A 122 2.53 8.62 6.60
CA ILE A 122 1.85 7.33 6.40
C ILE A 122 0.35 7.52 6.63
N THR A 123 -0.45 6.83 5.84
CA THR A 123 -1.90 6.82 5.97
C THR A 123 -2.34 5.42 6.36
N LYS A 124 -3.52 5.31 6.97
CA LYS A 124 -4.11 3.99 7.28
C LYS A 124 -5.38 3.82 6.48
N GLU A 125 -5.41 2.81 5.61
CA GLU A 125 -6.63 2.36 4.95
C GLU A 125 -7.28 1.26 5.81
N PRO A 126 -8.52 1.45 6.30
CA PRO A 126 -9.22 0.37 6.98
C PRO A 126 -9.58 -0.72 5.97
N ALA A 127 -9.46 -1.98 6.40
CA ALA A 127 -9.73 -3.14 5.54
C ALA A 127 -11.09 -3.01 4.83
N GLY A 128 -11.07 -3.10 3.49
CA GLY A 128 -12.24 -2.98 2.64
C GLY A 128 -12.68 -1.55 2.28
N ARG A 129 -11.87 -0.51 2.56
CA ARG A 129 -12.12 0.86 2.09
C ARG A 129 -10.93 1.45 1.34
N LEU A 130 -11.21 2.09 0.22
CA LEU A 130 -10.26 2.75 -0.69
C LEU A 130 -9.90 4.19 -0.28
N LYS A 131 -10.21 4.55 0.97
CA LYS A 131 -9.97 5.87 1.55
C LYS A 131 -9.24 5.70 2.85
N SER A 132 -8.16 6.44 3.01
CA SER A 132 -7.45 6.50 4.27
C SER A 132 -8.35 7.10 5.35
N SER A 133 -8.45 6.43 6.50
CA SER A 133 -9.19 6.93 7.67
C SER A 133 -8.36 7.91 8.49
N SER A 134 -7.04 7.84 8.38
CA SER A 134 -6.12 8.73 9.09
C SER A 134 -4.83 8.93 8.31
N VAL A 135 -4.20 10.07 8.55
CA VAL A 135 -2.85 10.41 8.09
C VAL A 135 -1.98 10.72 9.31
N GLN A 136 -0.74 10.29 9.26
CA GLN A 136 0.26 10.51 10.28
C GLN A 136 1.49 11.12 9.62
N VAL A 137 1.79 12.36 9.97
CA VAL A 137 3.00 13.07 9.53
C VAL A 137 4.13 12.77 10.51
N LEU A 138 5.26 12.35 9.97
CA LEU A 138 6.45 11.92 10.70
C LEU A 138 7.41 13.10 10.85
N ASP A 139 7.03 14.09 11.67
CA ASP A 139 7.78 15.34 11.84
C ASP A 139 9.24 15.12 12.23
N TYR A 140 9.51 14.07 13.00
CA TYR A 140 10.88 13.67 13.33
C TYR A 140 11.77 13.44 12.10
N ASN A 141 11.23 12.88 11.01
CA ASN A 141 11.97 12.69 9.77
C ASN A 141 12.12 14.01 9.02
N LEU A 142 11.05 14.83 8.95
CA LEU A 142 11.09 16.16 8.33
C LEU A 142 12.10 17.10 9.02
N ASN A 143 12.24 17.00 10.34
CA ASN A 143 13.16 17.82 11.14
C ASN A 143 14.64 17.64 10.78
N ARG A 144 14.99 16.58 10.04
CA ARG A 144 16.38 16.31 9.62
C ARG A 144 16.75 16.98 8.29
N PHE A 145 15.79 17.61 7.63
CA PHE A 145 15.98 18.26 6.34
C PHE A 145 15.76 19.76 6.47
N GLU A 146 16.45 20.52 5.62
CA GLU A 146 16.39 21.97 5.55
C GLU A 146 15.13 22.40 4.78
N ILE A 147 13.97 22.16 5.41
CA ILE A 147 12.67 22.63 4.91
C ILE A 147 12.33 23.90 5.66
N GLU A 148 12.28 25.02 4.93
CA GLU A 148 12.04 26.35 5.50
C GLU A 148 10.57 26.50 5.92
N ASP A 149 9.64 26.20 5.00
CA ASP A 149 8.20 26.27 5.23
C ASP A 149 7.59 24.88 5.41
N ARG A 150 7.79 24.35 6.61
CA ARG A 150 7.21 23.07 7.02
C ARG A 150 5.69 23.09 7.05
N LYS A 151 5.10 24.26 7.32
CA LYS A 151 3.65 24.38 7.41
C LYS A 151 3.02 24.34 6.02
N GLY A 152 3.62 25.03 5.06
CA GLY A 152 3.27 24.91 3.65
C GLY A 152 3.40 23.47 3.15
N LEU A 153 4.48 22.77 3.49
CA LEU A 153 4.63 21.34 3.15
C LEU A 153 3.51 20.47 3.75
N GLU A 154 3.17 20.67 5.03
CA GLU A 154 2.06 19.97 5.67
C GLU A 154 0.75 20.19 4.89
N ILE A 155 0.43 21.44 4.55
CA ILE A 155 -0.74 21.82 3.77
C ILE A 155 -0.74 21.15 2.39
N VAL A 156 0.41 21.11 1.70
CA VAL A 156 0.55 20.44 0.41
C VAL A 156 0.30 18.95 0.52
N MET A 157 0.93 18.27 1.48
CA MET A 157 0.76 16.82 1.69
C MET A 157 -0.69 16.46 1.99
N LEU A 158 -1.34 17.22 2.89
CA LEU A 158 -2.74 17.00 3.25
C LEU A 158 -3.66 17.26 2.05
N THR A 159 -3.45 18.38 1.34
CA THR A 159 -4.26 18.71 0.17
C THR A 159 -4.10 17.65 -0.93
N ALA A 160 -2.87 17.21 -1.21
CA ALA A 160 -2.60 16.15 -2.17
C ALA A 160 -3.36 14.86 -1.82
N LEU A 161 -3.23 14.39 -0.58
CA LEU A 161 -3.95 13.21 -0.06
C LEU A 161 -5.45 13.32 -0.26
N LEU A 162 -6.04 14.46 0.11
CA LEU A 162 -7.47 14.71 -0.02
C LEU A 162 -7.92 14.71 -1.50
N THR A 163 -7.07 15.16 -2.43
CA THR A 163 -7.40 15.05 -3.85
C THR A 163 -7.40 13.61 -4.36
N PHE A 164 -6.62 12.72 -3.75
CA PHE A 164 -6.60 11.30 -4.11
C PHE A 164 -7.89 10.62 -3.70
N HIS A 165 -8.43 10.98 -2.54
CA HIS A 165 -9.74 10.50 -2.09
C HIS A 165 -10.85 10.87 -3.08
N ASP A 166 -10.82 12.11 -3.60
CA ASP A 166 -11.80 12.57 -4.58
C ASP A 166 -11.63 11.89 -5.96
N SER A 167 -10.38 11.57 -6.34
CA SER A 167 -10.12 10.74 -7.53
C SER A 167 -10.73 9.35 -7.36
N ASN A 168 -10.48 8.68 -6.24
CA ASN A 168 -11.01 7.35 -5.95
C ASN A 168 -12.55 7.37 -5.93
N ASP A 169 -13.17 8.36 -5.28
CA ASP A 169 -14.63 8.51 -5.30
C ASP A 169 -15.20 8.65 -6.71
N SER A 170 -14.49 9.35 -7.59
CA SER A 170 -14.94 9.55 -8.96
C SER A 170 -14.83 8.27 -9.80
N TYR A 171 -13.91 7.36 -9.46
CA TYR A 171 -13.83 6.03 -10.07
C TYR A 171 -14.89 5.06 -9.53
N HIS A 172 -15.24 5.16 -8.24
CA HIS A 172 -16.11 4.19 -7.56
C HIS A 172 -17.54 4.66 -7.31
N SER A 173 -17.89 5.89 -7.72
CA SER A 173 -19.27 6.33 -7.77
C SER A 173 -20.02 5.45 -8.77
N PRO A 174 -21.10 4.74 -8.36
CA PRO A 174 -21.93 4.02 -9.30
C PRO A 174 -22.44 5.02 -10.31
N LYS A 175 -22.02 4.85 -11.56
CA LYS A 175 -22.36 5.73 -12.68
C LYS A 175 -23.88 5.80 -12.76
N ALA A 176 -24.46 6.87 -12.23
CA ALA A 176 -25.89 7.08 -12.30
C ALA A 176 -26.26 7.02 -13.79
N THR A 177 -27.16 6.10 -14.13
CA THR A 177 -27.75 5.96 -15.45
C THR A 177 -28.08 7.36 -15.97
N PRO A 178 -27.59 7.77 -17.15
CA PRO A 178 -27.90 9.09 -17.67
C PRO A 178 -29.41 9.19 -17.81
N ALA A 179 -30.04 10.02 -16.97
CA ALA A 179 -31.41 10.43 -17.18
C ALA A 179 -31.49 11.08 -18.57
N PRO A 180 -32.53 10.78 -19.37
CA PRO A 180 -32.68 11.41 -20.67
C PRO A 180 -32.74 12.94 -20.51
N PRO A 181 -32.09 13.70 -21.42
CA PRO A 181 -32.10 15.14 -21.34
C PRO A 181 -33.53 15.65 -21.49
N THR A 182 -34.06 16.25 -20.42
CA THR A 182 -35.32 17.00 -20.46
C THR A 182 -35.10 18.23 -21.33
N THR A 183 -35.69 18.19 -22.53
CA THR A 183 -35.68 19.28 -23.50
C THR A 183 -36.58 20.42 -23.03
N THR A 184 -35.98 21.53 -22.62
CA THR A 184 -36.66 22.83 -22.54
C THR A 184 -36.54 23.54 -23.90
N PRO A 185 -37.65 23.90 -24.57
CA PRO A 185 -37.57 24.66 -25.82
C PRO A 185 -37.41 26.15 -25.50
N SER A 186 -36.33 26.75 -26.02
CA SER A 186 -36.18 28.20 -26.12
C SER A 186 -36.15 28.55 -27.61
N PRO A 187 -37.07 29.40 -28.12
CA PRO A 187 -37.10 29.73 -29.55
C PRO A 187 -36.26 30.98 -29.80
N SER A 188 -35.25 30.87 -30.67
CA SER A 188 -34.89 31.85 -31.72
C SER A 188 -33.59 31.43 -32.42
N ALA A 189 -33.70 31.15 -33.72
CA ALA A 189 -32.63 30.85 -34.68
C ALA A 189 -32.12 32.15 -35.36
N PRO A 190 -31.21 32.12 -36.35
CA PRO A 190 -29.94 31.37 -36.48
C PRO A 190 -28.74 32.28 -36.88
N VAL A 191 -27.52 31.88 -36.54
CA VAL A 191 -26.32 32.18 -37.35
C VAL A 191 -25.54 30.88 -37.51
N ILE A 192 -25.44 30.42 -38.75
CA ILE A 192 -24.76 29.18 -39.15
C ILE A 192 -23.26 29.50 -39.21
N LEU A 193 -22.50 28.95 -38.27
CA LEU A 193 -21.07 28.64 -38.44
C LEU A 193 -20.94 27.15 -38.13
N GLU A 194 -20.46 26.38 -39.10
CA GLU A 194 -20.24 24.94 -38.94
C GLU A 194 -19.30 24.68 -37.74
N PRO A 195 -19.72 23.86 -36.76
CA PRO A 195 -18.85 23.48 -35.66
C PRO A 195 -17.72 22.58 -36.19
N PRO A 196 -16.46 22.79 -35.76
CA PRO A 196 -15.36 21.94 -36.15
C PRO A 196 -15.64 20.49 -35.73
N THR A 197 -15.43 19.55 -36.65
CA THR A 197 -15.58 18.12 -36.41
C THR A 197 -14.82 17.70 -35.15
N PRO A 198 -15.47 17.05 -34.18
CA PRO A 198 -14.81 16.59 -32.96
C PRO A 198 -13.66 15.64 -33.32
N PRO A 199 -12.54 15.68 -32.57
CA PRO A 199 -11.42 14.78 -32.84
C PRO A 199 -11.88 13.33 -32.78
N PRO A 200 -11.32 12.45 -33.64
CA PRO A 200 -11.68 11.04 -33.67
C PRO A 200 -11.48 10.43 -32.27
N ARG A 201 -12.49 9.69 -31.80
CA ARG A 201 -12.46 8.99 -30.51
C ARG A 201 -11.21 8.09 -30.49
N PRO A 202 -10.38 8.14 -29.43
CA PRO A 202 -9.19 7.28 -29.34
C PRO A 202 -9.61 5.81 -29.46
N GLU A 203 -8.80 5.02 -30.17
CA GLU A 203 -9.08 3.61 -30.42
C GLU A 203 -9.32 2.87 -29.09
N PRO A 204 -10.28 1.92 -29.04
CA PRO A 204 -10.54 1.15 -27.84
C PRO A 204 -9.26 0.47 -27.37
N LYS A 205 -8.89 0.64 -26.09
CA LYS A 205 -7.75 -0.07 -25.51
C LYS A 205 -7.98 -1.57 -25.65
N THR A 206 -6.97 -2.31 -26.13
CA THR A 206 -7.02 -3.76 -26.33
C THR A 206 -6.01 -4.48 -25.46
N GLY A 207 -6.25 -5.77 -25.16
CA GLY A 207 -5.30 -6.64 -24.46
C GLY A 207 -5.09 -6.28 -22.98
N VAL A 208 -3.84 -6.26 -22.53
CA VAL A 208 -3.46 -5.96 -21.13
C VAL A 208 -4.00 -4.61 -20.65
N ASP A 209 -3.99 -3.57 -21.49
CA ASP A 209 -4.49 -2.24 -21.12
C ASP A 209 -6.01 -2.23 -20.89
N ARG A 210 -6.73 -3.10 -21.60
CA ARG A 210 -8.17 -3.30 -21.41
C ARG A 210 -8.45 -3.99 -20.09
N ILE A 211 -7.67 -5.01 -19.75
CA ILE A 211 -7.77 -5.72 -18.47
C ILE A 211 -7.43 -4.77 -17.33
N ALA A 212 -6.35 -4.00 -17.45
CA ALA A 212 -5.97 -3.00 -16.46
C ALA A 212 -7.08 -1.95 -16.24
N GLU A 213 -7.77 -1.53 -17.30
CA GLU A 213 -8.93 -0.65 -17.20
C GLU A 213 -10.12 -1.31 -16.49
N LEU A 214 -10.47 -2.56 -16.85
CA LEU A 214 -11.55 -3.31 -16.20
C LEU A 214 -11.30 -3.50 -14.70
N HIS A 215 -10.05 -3.78 -14.30
CA HIS A 215 -9.67 -3.92 -12.90
C HIS A 215 -9.53 -2.58 -12.18
N ALA A 216 -9.07 -1.52 -12.86
CA ALA A 216 -9.05 -0.17 -12.29
C ALA A 216 -10.46 0.33 -11.94
N ILE A 217 -11.48 -0.05 -12.71
CA ILE A 217 -12.89 0.25 -12.40
C ILE A 217 -13.34 -0.46 -11.11
N ARG A 218 -12.85 -1.69 -10.86
CA ARG A 218 -13.21 -2.47 -9.66
C ARG A 218 -12.52 -1.99 -8.39
N GLY A 219 -11.33 -1.42 -8.50
CA GLY A 219 -10.56 -0.92 -7.35
C GLY A 219 -10.00 -2.01 -6.44
N GLU A 220 -10.12 -3.28 -6.81
CA GLU A 220 -9.52 -4.37 -6.06
C GLU A 220 -8.02 -4.45 -6.42
N PHE A 221 -7.15 -4.01 -5.51
CA PHE A 221 -5.70 -4.08 -5.71
C PHE A 221 -5.19 -5.44 -5.29
N ASN A 222 -4.33 -6.06 -6.12
CA ASN A 222 -3.83 -7.43 -5.97
C ASN A 222 -4.88 -8.53 -6.22
N GLU A 223 -6.08 -8.20 -6.69
CA GLU A 223 -7.14 -9.17 -6.98
C GLU A 223 -7.58 -9.07 -8.44
N VAL A 224 -7.44 -10.17 -9.16
CA VAL A 224 -7.68 -10.31 -10.58
C VAL A 224 -8.82 -11.29 -10.78
N THR A 225 -10.02 -10.74 -10.92
CA THR A 225 -11.20 -11.43 -11.41
C THR A 225 -11.09 -11.76 -12.90
N ILE A 226 -11.09 -13.05 -13.23
CA ILE A 226 -11.12 -13.55 -14.60
C ILE A 226 -12.56 -13.55 -15.11
N GLU A 227 -12.78 -12.82 -16.20
CA GLU A 227 -14.05 -12.74 -16.91
C GLU A 227 -13.99 -13.48 -18.25
N ALA A 228 -15.13 -13.53 -18.95
CA ALA A 228 -15.20 -14.01 -20.32
C ALA A 228 -14.37 -13.14 -21.29
N GLU A 229 -14.32 -11.81 -21.08
CA GLU A 229 -13.51 -10.86 -21.88
C GLU A 229 -12.01 -11.06 -21.62
N GLY A 230 -11.15 -10.82 -22.62
CA GLY A 230 -9.68 -10.91 -22.51
C GLY A 230 -9.10 -12.32 -22.71
N SER A 231 -7.87 -12.41 -23.22
CA SER A 231 -7.18 -13.69 -23.42
C SER A 231 -6.45 -14.17 -22.15
N VAL A 232 -6.09 -15.45 -22.09
CA VAL A 232 -5.25 -16.00 -21.01
C VAL A 232 -3.91 -15.27 -20.94
N ASP A 233 -3.31 -15.00 -22.10
CA ASP A 233 -2.00 -14.34 -22.20
C ASP A 233 -2.06 -12.91 -21.65
N ASP A 234 -3.12 -12.16 -21.96
CA ASP A 234 -3.28 -10.79 -21.47
C ASP A 234 -3.45 -10.76 -19.94
N TYR A 235 -4.27 -11.66 -19.38
CA TYR A 235 -4.44 -11.78 -17.93
C TYR A 235 -3.15 -12.23 -17.24
N ALA A 236 -2.43 -13.19 -17.82
CA ALA A 236 -1.18 -13.68 -17.27
C ALA A 236 -0.11 -12.58 -17.27
N GLN A 237 0.00 -11.82 -18.36
CA GLN A 237 0.89 -10.67 -18.45
C GLN A 237 0.51 -9.57 -17.45
N TYR A 238 -0.79 -9.31 -17.26
CA TYR A 238 -1.27 -8.37 -16.25
C TYR A 238 -0.89 -8.80 -14.82
N CYS A 239 -1.16 -10.06 -14.45
CA CYS A 239 -0.78 -10.62 -13.17
C CYS A 239 0.74 -10.58 -12.94
N TRP A 240 1.53 -10.87 -13.98
CA TRP A 240 2.98 -10.78 -13.93
C TRP A 240 3.45 -9.34 -13.68
N ASN A 241 2.90 -8.37 -14.41
CA ASN A 241 3.24 -6.95 -14.23
C ASN A 241 2.96 -6.47 -12.80
N LEU A 242 1.86 -6.94 -12.18
CA LEU A 242 1.58 -6.65 -10.76
C LEU A 242 2.66 -7.25 -9.84
N LEU A 243 3.08 -8.48 -10.09
CA LEU A 243 4.12 -9.14 -9.30
C LEU A 243 5.53 -8.56 -9.52
N GLN A 244 5.76 -7.69 -10.50
CA GLN A 244 7.03 -6.97 -10.62
C GLN A 244 7.20 -5.87 -9.57
N ASP A 245 6.11 -5.38 -8.97
CA ASP A 245 6.19 -4.39 -7.90
C ASP A 245 6.67 -5.05 -6.61
N ASP A 246 7.76 -4.55 -6.02
CA ASP A 246 8.33 -5.06 -4.77
C ASP A 246 7.37 -4.90 -3.59
N ALA A 247 6.46 -3.92 -3.63
CA ALA A 247 5.42 -3.74 -2.61
C ALA A 247 4.28 -4.77 -2.73
N ILE A 248 4.15 -5.44 -3.89
CA ILE A 248 3.16 -6.48 -4.13
C ILE A 248 3.78 -7.84 -3.83
N LEU A 249 3.40 -8.41 -2.70
CA LEU A 249 3.89 -9.71 -2.23
C LEU A 249 3.07 -10.88 -2.78
N PHE A 250 1.81 -10.66 -3.16
CA PHE A 250 0.95 -11.69 -3.73
C PHE A 250 -0.08 -11.11 -4.69
N VAL A 251 -0.63 -11.95 -5.56
CA VAL A 251 -1.80 -11.67 -6.41
C VAL A 251 -2.82 -12.80 -6.23
N MET A 252 -4.09 -12.42 -6.12
CA MET A 252 -5.24 -13.32 -6.03
C MET A 252 -5.93 -13.37 -7.39
N ILE A 253 -6.12 -14.57 -7.95
CA ILE A 253 -6.78 -14.78 -9.23
C ILE A 253 -8.09 -15.52 -8.96
N LYS A 254 -9.23 -14.86 -9.17
CA LYS A 254 -10.57 -15.42 -8.89
C LYS A 254 -11.41 -15.59 -10.14
N SER A 255 -12.23 -16.63 -10.20
CA SER A 255 -13.21 -16.81 -11.27
C SER A 255 -14.41 -15.88 -11.06
N HIS A 256 -14.90 -15.22 -12.11
CA HIS A 256 -16.17 -14.48 -12.04
C HIS A 256 -17.38 -15.43 -11.94
N THR A 257 -17.39 -16.50 -12.75
CA THR A 257 -18.41 -17.56 -12.74
C THR A 257 -17.75 -18.94 -12.82
N SER A 258 -18.55 -20.01 -12.70
CA SER A 258 -18.06 -21.38 -12.81
C SER A 258 -17.48 -21.74 -14.19
N LEU A 259 -17.82 -20.98 -15.23
CA LEU A 259 -17.31 -21.19 -16.59
C LEU A 259 -15.84 -20.76 -16.73
N GLU A 260 -15.40 -19.75 -15.97
CA GLU A 260 -14.02 -19.24 -16.06
C GLU A 260 -13.02 -19.99 -15.16
N VAL A 261 -13.46 -21.01 -14.41
CA VAL A 261 -12.59 -21.78 -13.50
C VAL A 261 -11.38 -22.36 -14.23
N GLN A 262 -11.57 -22.92 -15.42
CA GLN A 262 -10.45 -23.45 -16.21
C GLN A 262 -9.50 -22.33 -16.67
N LYS A 263 -10.05 -21.16 -17.02
CA LYS A 263 -9.29 -19.99 -17.43
C LYS A 263 -8.42 -19.45 -16.29
N VAL A 264 -8.94 -19.44 -15.06
CA VAL A 264 -8.17 -19.07 -13.85
C VAL A 264 -6.93 -19.94 -13.67
N VAL A 265 -7.07 -21.25 -13.84
CA VAL A 265 -5.93 -22.19 -13.72
C VAL A 265 -4.89 -21.91 -14.80
N GLN A 266 -5.33 -21.72 -16.05
CA GLN A 266 -4.45 -21.41 -17.17
C GLN A 266 -3.70 -20.08 -16.98
N VAL A 267 -4.40 -19.04 -16.51
CA VAL A 267 -3.77 -17.74 -16.20
C VAL A 267 -2.73 -17.88 -15.11
N ALA A 268 -3.01 -18.62 -14.04
CA ALA A 268 -2.05 -18.83 -12.96
C ALA A 268 -0.81 -19.61 -13.43
N GLU A 269 -0.99 -20.61 -14.30
CA GLU A 269 0.11 -21.36 -14.92
C GLU A 269 0.96 -20.47 -15.83
N GLU A 270 0.35 -19.76 -16.77
CA GLU A 270 1.07 -18.89 -17.70
C GLU A 270 1.76 -17.72 -16.98
N THR A 271 1.18 -17.18 -15.91
CA THR A 271 1.86 -16.18 -15.06
C THR A 271 3.17 -16.73 -14.48
N LYS A 272 3.15 -17.97 -13.95
CA LYS A 272 4.37 -18.64 -13.47
C LYS A 272 5.36 -18.90 -14.61
N ARG A 273 4.86 -19.26 -15.79
CA ARG A 273 5.69 -19.49 -16.99
C ARG A 273 6.40 -18.23 -17.46
N ILE A 274 5.72 -17.08 -17.47
CA ILE A 274 6.31 -15.78 -17.80
C ILE A 274 7.43 -15.43 -16.81
N ARG A 275 7.19 -15.62 -15.52
CA ARG A 275 8.21 -15.42 -14.46
C ARG A 275 9.44 -16.31 -14.68
N HIS A 276 9.24 -17.61 -14.88
CA HIS A 276 10.33 -18.56 -15.11
C HIS A 276 11.14 -18.22 -16.36
N ARG A 277 10.49 -17.76 -17.44
CA ARG A 277 11.18 -17.32 -18.67
C ARG A 277 12.06 -16.07 -18.45
N THR A 278 11.73 -15.25 -17.46
CA THR A 278 12.45 -14.01 -17.14
C THR A 278 13.69 -14.25 -16.27
N GLY A 279 13.95 -15.51 -15.85
CA GLY A 279 15.17 -15.88 -15.13
C GLY A 279 15.15 -15.62 -13.62
N LEU A 280 13.97 -15.41 -13.02
CA LEU A 280 13.84 -15.44 -11.56
C LEU A 280 13.71 -16.90 -11.11
N GLU A 281 14.72 -17.41 -10.41
CA GLU A 281 14.77 -18.81 -9.95
C GLU A 281 13.87 -19.09 -8.74
N ASP A 282 13.41 -18.06 -8.03
CA ASP A 282 12.48 -18.25 -6.90
C ASP A 282 11.07 -18.58 -7.40
N ASP A 283 10.58 -19.75 -7.02
CA ASP A 283 9.21 -20.21 -7.33
C ASP A 283 8.16 -19.39 -6.57
N LEU A 284 7.03 -19.15 -7.23
CA LEU A 284 5.84 -18.57 -6.59
C LEU A 284 5.16 -19.62 -5.71
N ASN A 285 4.83 -19.25 -4.48
CA ASN A 285 3.97 -20.05 -3.61
C ASN A 285 2.54 -19.99 -4.15
N GLN A 286 1.94 -21.14 -4.41
CA GLN A 286 0.57 -21.24 -4.91
C GLN A 286 -0.36 -21.81 -3.84
N TYR A 287 -1.45 -21.09 -3.54
CA TYR A 287 -2.51 -21.55 -2.65
C TYR A 287 -3.84 -21.57 -3.40
N VAL A 288 -4.52 -22.72 -3.39
CA VAL A 288 -5.79 -22.91 -4.09
C VAL A 288 -6.91 -22.99 -3.06
N ILE A 289 -7.86 -22.08 -3.16
CA ILE A 289 -9.03 -22.00 -2.30
C ILE A 289 -10.26 -22.26 -3.16
N TYR A 290 -11.01 -23.29 -2.80
CA TYR A 290 -12.35 -23.53 -3.32
C TYR A 290 -13.33 -22.84 -2.40
N ASP A 291 -14.27 -22.11 -2.96
CA ASP A 291 -15.34 -21.53 -2.16
C ASP A 291 -16.18 -22.68 -1.59
N ALA A 292 -16.25 -22.73 -0.26
CA ALA A 292 -17.02 -23.76 0.39
C ALA A 292 -18.49 -23.40 0.19
N GLU A 293 -19.19 -24.15 -0.66
CA GLU A 293 -20.65 -24.07 -0.74
C GLU A 293 -21.23 -23.99 0.67
N VAL A 294 -22.02 -22.94 0.95
CA VAL A 294 -22.72 -22.76 2.21
C VAL A 294 -23.50 -24.05 2.48
N LYS A 295 -22.98 -24.90 3.38
CA LYS A 295 -23.55 -26.22 3.68
C LYS A 295 -24.98 -26.01 4.15
N LYS A 296 -25.94 -26.23 3.26
CA LYS A 296 -27.37 -26.24 3.58
C LYS A 296 -27.67 -27.45 4.46
N GLY A 297 -27.66 -27.22 5.77
CA GLY A 297 -28.31 -28.04 6.78
C GLY A 297 -27.79 -29.48 6.95
N PRO A 298 -28.33 -30.22 7.94
CA PRO A 298 -27.96 -31.60 8.19
C PRO A 298 -28.33 -32.49 7.01
N LYS A 299 -27.34 -33.17 6.41
CA LYS A 299 -27.56 -34.21 5.41
C LYS A 299 -28.31 -35.37 6.07
N ILE A 300 -29.61 -35.48 5.85
CA ILE A 300 -30.38 -36.69 6.13
C ILE A 300 -29.98 -37.72 5.07
N ILE A 301 -29.11 -38.66 5.44
CA ILE A 301 -28.76 -39.80 4.59
C ILE A 301 -29.96 -40.75 4.62
N LYS A 302 -30.75 -40.80 3.55
CA LYS A 302 -31.72 -41.89 3.36
C LYS A 302 -30.94 -43.13 2.91
N LEU A 303 -31.03 -44.21 3.70
CA LEU A 303 -30.23 -45.42 3.54
C LEU A 303 -30.88 -46.48 2.62
N ASP A 304 -32.07 -46.21 2.05
CA ASP A 304 -32.88 -47.22 1.33
C ASP A 304 -33.06 -46.97 -0.18
N ASP A 305 -32.20 -46.19 -0.84
CA ASP A 305 -32.31 -46.00 -2.30
C ASP A 305 -31.51 -47.07 -3.07
N ASP A 306 -32.22 -48.12 -3.49
CA ASP A 306 -31.77 -49.15 -4.43
C ASP A 306 -31.61 -48.58 -5.86
N ASN A 307 -30.54 -47.81 -6.12
CA ASN A 307 -30.26 -47.30 -7.46
C ASN A 307 -29.22 -48.15 -8.22
N LYS A 308 -29.72 -49.23 -8.82
CA LYS A 308 -29.09 -49.91 -9.97
C LYS A 308 -29.07 -48.95 -11.17
N GLY A 309 -27.93 -48.30 -11.41
CA GLY A 309 -27.71 -47.53 -12.64
C GLY A 309 -26.69 -46.40 -12.52
N LYS A 310 -25.46 -46.71 -12.07
CA LYS A 310 -24.35 -45.73 -12.06
C LYS A 310 -23.95 -45.36 -13.49
N LYS A 311 -24.61 -44.35 -14.07
CA LYS A 311 -24.01 -43.51 -15.11
C LYS A 311 -22.82 -42.81 -14.49
N THR A 312 -21.68 -42.81 -15.19
CA THR A 312 -20.45 -42.10 -14.81
C THR A 312 -20.78 -40.66 -14.43
N ASN A 313 -20.48 -40.27 -13.18
CA ASN A 313 -20.67 -38.90 -12.72
C ASN A 313 -19.88 -37.96 -13.63
N ALA A 314 -20.59 -37.20 -14.48
CA ALA A 314 -20.00 -36.11 -15.24
C ALA A 314 -19.35 -35.14 -14.23
N TYR A 315 -18.10 -34.77 -14.49
CA TYR A 315 -17.39 -33.81 -13.65
C TYR A 315 -18.17 -32.50 -13.60
N VAL A 316 -18.58 -32.08 -12.40
CA VAL A 316 -19.18 -30.77 -12.18
C VAL A 316 -18.05 -29.86 -11.69
N PRO A 317 -17.66 -28.82 -12.47
CA PRO A 317 -16.64 -27.90 -12.03
C PRO A 317 -17.09 -27.16 -10.77
N PRO A 318 -16.16 -26.78 -9.88
CA PRO A 318 -16.50 -26.00 -8.70
C PRO A 318 -17.17 -24.67 -9.09
N SER A 319 -18.06 -24.18 -8.24
CA SER A 319 -18.82 -22.95 -8.48
C SER A 319 -17.94 -21.71 -8.60
N SER A 320 -16.82 -21.71 -7.89
CA SER A 320 -15.83 -20.64 -7.88
C SER A 320 -14.47 -21.18 -7.46
N LEU A 321 -13.41 -20.61 -8.04
CA LEU A 321 -12.02 -20.95 -7.76
C LEU A 321 -11.23 -19.67 -7.50
N CYS A 322 -10.42 -19.70 -6.44
CA CYS A 322 -9.47 -18.65 -6.11
C CYS A 322 -8.06 -19.24 -6.01
N ILE A 323 -7.09 -18.64 -6.71
CA ILE A 323 -5.68 -19.02 -6.65
C ILE A 323 -4.86 -17.81 -6.18
N HIS A 324 -4.14 -17.98 -5.09
CA HIS A 324 -3.15 -17.00 -4.61
C HIS A 324 -1.77 -17.39 -5.14
N LEU A 325 -1.09 -16.45 -5.78
CA LEU A 325 0.32 -16.55 -6.16
C LEU A 325 1.11 -15.56 -5.31
N SER A 326 2.04 -16.06 -4.50
CA SER A 326 2.78 -15.25 -3.52
C SER A 326 4.30 -15.41 -3.62
N LYS A 327 5.03 -14.30 -3.47
CA LYS A 327 6.49 -14.26 -3.33
C LYS A 327 6.95 -14.83 -1.98
N ILE A 328 6.10 -14.75 -0.95
CA ILE A 328 6.39 -15.22 0.41
C ILE A 328 5.47 -16.38 0.81
N PRO A 329 5.90 -17.27 1.72
CA PRO A 329 5.01 -18.30 2.24
C PRO A 329 3.86 -17.68 3.05
N MET A 330 2.63 -18.15 2.79
CA MET A 330 1.39 -17.77 3.48
C MET A 330 0.86 -18.96 4.31
N PRO A 331 1.36 -19.17 5.56
CA PRO A 331 1.01 -20.33 6.38
C PRO A 331 -0.49 -20.42 6.73
N GLU A 332 -1.19 -19.29 6.79
CA GLU A 332 -2.63 -19.18 7.04
C GLU A 332 -3.50 -19.77 5.92
N LEU A 333 -2.96 -19.84 4.70
CA LEU A 333 -3.64 -20.44 3.54
C LEU A 333 -3.25 -21.90 3.33
N GLN A 334 -2.36 -22.45 4.17
CA GLN A 334 -2.03 -23.86 4.08
C GLN A 334 -3.22 -24.72 4.51
N PRO A 335 -3.49 -25.83 3.80
CA PRO A 335 -4.57 -26.73 4.18
C PRO A 335 -4.34 -27.25 5.59
N ILE A 336 -5.33 -27.01 6.47
CA ILE A 336 -5.31 -27.51 7.85
C ILE A 336 -5.29 -29.04 7.79
N LYS A 337 -4.24 -29.65 8.34
CA LYS A 337 -4.14 -31.10 8.41
C LYS A 337 -5.33 -31.62 9.22
N PRO A 338 -6.14 -32.57 8.70
CA PRO A 338 -7.26 -33.13 9.45
C PRO A 338 -6.71 -33.84 10.70
N GLY A 339 -6.85 -33.20 11.87
CA GLY A 339 -6.35 -33.71 13.15
C GLY A 339 -5.81 -32.67 14.13
N SER A 340 -5.51 -31.43 13.70
CA SER A 340 -5.03 -30.38 14.61
C SER A 340 -6.15 -29.41 15.01
N SER A 341 -6.93 -29.77 16.03
CA SER A 341 -7.86 -28.84 16.69
C SER A 341 -7.07 -27.75 17.42
N GLN A 342 -7.01 -26.53 16.86
CA GLN A 342 -6.53 -25.37 17.62
C GLN A 342 -7.62 -24.95 18.62
N ASN A 343 -7.38 -25.23 19.89
CA ASN A 343 -8.12 -24.62 21.01
C ASN A 343 -7.87 -23.11 21.02
N THR A 344 -8.81 -22.32 20.51
CA THR A 344 -8.87 -20.88 20.77
C THR A 344 -9.57 -20.67 22.11
N ASN A 345 -8.76 -20.49 23.16
CA ASN A 345 -9.22 -20.01 24.46
C ASN A 345 -9.60 -18.54 24.36
N GLU A 346 -10.88 -18.25 24.20
CA GLU A 346 -11.47 -16.95 24.52
C GLU A 346 -12.20 -17.08 25.87
N SER A 347 -11.48 -16.83 26.97
CA SER A 347 -12.08 -16.81 28.31
C SER A 347 -12.38 -15.39 28.76
N SER A 348 -13.67 -15.10 28.76
CA SER A 348 -14.33 -13.93 29.33
C SER A 348 -14.01 -13.74 30.83
N LEU A 349 -13.41 -12.62 31.18
CA LEU A 349 -13.34 -12.12 32.56
C LEU A 349 -14.60 -11.33 32.90
N ARG A 350 -15.58 -11.99 33.52
CA ARG A 350 -16.59 -11.35 34.37
C ARG A 350 -16.75 -12.16 35.65
N LYS A 351 -16.10 -11.72 36.74
CA LYS A 351 -16.40 -12.17 38.10
C LYS A 351 -17.04 -11.03 38.87
N LYS A 352 -18.31 -11.22 39.22
CA LYS A 352 -19.10 -10.42 40.16
C LYS A 352 -19.51 -11.38 41.27
N ASP A 353 -18.72 -11.44 42.34
CA ASP A 353 -19.04 -12.26 43.51
C ASP A 353 -19.82 -11.43 44.53
N THR A 354 -20.97 -11.99 44.90
CA THR A 354 -21.92 -11.50 45.90
C THR A 354 -21.73 -12.37 47.15
N SER A 355 -21.54 -11.74 48.31
CA SER A 355 -21.59 -12.36 49.65
C SER A 355 -23.07 -12.63 50.05
N PRO A 356 -23.44 -13.41 51.10
CA PRO A 356 -22.93 -13.30 52.48
C PRO A 356 -22.88 -14.62 53.30
N SER A 357 -22.29 -14.57 54.52
CA SER A 357 -22.87 -15.15 55.76
C SER A 357 -21.84 -15.35 56.90
N VAL A 358 -22.04 -14.57 57.99
CA VAL A 358 -21.98 -14.94 59.42
C VAL A 358 -20.62 -15.07 60.16
N SER A 359 -20.41 -14.09 61.05
CA SER A 359 -19.56 -14.09 62.28
C SER A 359 -20.33 -14.74 63.46
N PRO A 360 -19.84 -14.93 64.73
CA PRO A 360 -18.70 -14.26 65.39
C PRO A 360 -17.89 -15.08 66.43
N ALA A 361 -16.74 -14.54 66.89
CA ALA A 361 -16.42 -14.30 68.31
C ALA A 361 -14.92 -13.94 68.53
N ARG A 362 -14.71 -12.85 69.26
CA ARG A 362 -13.47 -12.35 69.92
C ARG A 362 -13.36 -13.01 71.33
N PRO A 363 -12.35 -12.77 72.23
CA PRO A 363 -11.47 -11.57 72.34
C PRO A 363 -10.01 -11.77 72.92
N ARG A 364 -9.31 -10.61 73.03
CA ARG A 364 -8.24 -10.24 74.02
C ARG A 364 -6.81 -10.78 73.75
N SER A 365 -5.70 -10.03 73.95
CA SER A 365 -5.45 -8.75 74.64
C SER A 365 -3.99 -8.25 74.46
N ARG A 366 -3.81 -6.92 74.62
CA ARG A 366 -2.67 -6.16 75.24
C ARG A 366 -1.33 -6.06 74.46
N LEU A 367 -0.86 -4.86 74.05
CA LEU A 367 -0.20 -3.78 74.83
C LEU A 367 1.21 -4.22 75.32
N PHE A 368 2.37 -3.55 75.18
CA PHE A 368 2.81 -2.16 75.00
C PHE A 368 4.31 -2.12 74.55
N HIS A 369 4.73 -0.99 73.94
CA HIS A 369 6.02 -0.27 74.14
C HIS A 369 7.37 -0.94 73.77
N ARG A 370 8.48 -0.23 73.50
CA ARG A 370 8.88 1.13 73.09
C ARG A 370 10.43 1.10 73.13
N LYS A 371 11.09 1.81 72.22
CA LYS A 371 12.47 2.37 72.29
C LYS A 371 13.71 1.49 72.05
N SER A 372 14.43 1.90 71.00
CA SER A 372 15.89 1.93 70.74
C SER A 372 16.71 2.49 71.95
N PRO A 373 18.09 2.49 71.99
CA PRO A 373 19.04 2.69 70.86
C PRO A 373 20.43 2.00 70.93
N SER A 374 21.18 2.14 69.82
CA SER A 374 22.64 2.31 69.66
C SER A 374 23.65 1.39 70.37
N ARG A 375 24.57 0.75 69.61
CA ARG A 375 26.01 1.03 69.68
C ARG A 375 26.79 0.37 68.52
N SER A 376 27.82 1.11 68.10
CA SER A 376 28.85 0.91 67.09
C SER A 376 29.70 -0.36 67.21
N GLN A 377 30.18 -0.86 66.07
CA GLN A 377 31.48 -1.54 65.90
C GLN A 377 32.00 -1.39 64.45
N SER A 378 33.33 -1.24 64.36
CA SER A 378 34.16 -0.86 63.21
C SER A 378 34.49 -2.06 62.27
N PRO A 379 35.28 -1.88 61.19
CA PRO A 379 35.11 -2.56 59.88
C PRO A 379 35.91 -3.87 59.72
N PRO A 380 35.60 -4.65 58.68
CA PRO A 380 36.61 -5.50 58.05
C PRO A 380 36.74 -5.29 56.52
N SER A 381 37.99 -5.05 56.12
CA SER A 381 38.74 -5.67 55.02
C SER A 381 38.03 -6.09 53.72
N HIS A 382 38.48 -5.46 52.62
CA HIS A 382 38.60 -5.94 51.24
C HIS A 382 37.81 -7.22 50.86
N THR A 383 36.66 -7.01 50.22
CA THR A 383 35.93 -8.03 49.47
C THR A 383 36.23 -7.86 47.98
N HIS A 384 36.85 -8.87 47.40
CA HIS A 384 37.05 -9.02 45.96
C HIS A 384 35.69 -9.25 45.29
N ILE A 385 35.17 -8.24 44.60
CA ILE A 385 33.88 -8.26 43.91
C ILE A 385 34.00 -9.14 42.66
N GLN A 386 33.21 -10.22 42.59
CA GLN A 386 33.10 -11.06 41.40
C GLN A 386 32.29 -10.33 40.31
N SER A 387 32.61 -10.58 39.04
CA SER A 387 32.10 -9.91 37.81
C SER A 387 30.58 -9.91 37.58
N HIS A 388 29.80 -10.44 38.53
CA HIS A 388 28.34 -10.52 38.46
C HIS A 388 27.63 -9.72 39.56
N GLN A 389 28.38 -9.05 40.45
CA GLN A 389 27.78 -8.20 41.49
C GLN A 389 27.58 -6.77 40.98
N ILE A 390 26.31 -6.36 41.00
CA ILE A 390 25.82 -5.04 40.62
C ILE A 390 26.30 -4.00 41.66
N HIS A 391 26.90 -2.90 41.19
CA HIS A 391 27.51 -1.91 42.07
C HIS A 391 26.42 -1.12 42.83
N PRO A 392 26.57 -0.83 44.14
CA PRO A 392 25.55 -0.13 44.93
C PRO A 392 25.23 1.30 44.47
N ASN A 393 26.04 1.89 43.58
CA ASN A 393 25.81 3.21 42.98
C ASN A 393 25.49 3.13 41.47
N GLN A 394 25.14 1.95 40.95
CA GLN A 394 24.77 1.79 39.55
C GLN A 394 23.30 2.23 39.37
N PRO A 395 23.00 3.25 38.56
CA PRO A 395 21.62 3.68 38.33
C PRO A 395 20.83 2.53 37.68
N SER A 396 19.62 2.29 38.18
CA SER A 396 18.74 1.23 37.68
C SER A 396 18.49 1.41 36.18
N PRO A 397 18.59 0.34 35.36
CA PRO A 397 18.32 0.47 33.93
C PRO A 397 16.88 0.94 33.72
N SER A 398 16.70 1.90 32.81
CA SER A 398 15.40 2.49 32.53
C SER A 398 14.43 1.42 31.99
N PRO A 399 13.11 1.51 32.30
CA PRO A 399 12.11 0.51 31.89
C PRO A 399 12.07 0.21 30.39
N SER A 400 12.57 1.13 29.56
CA SER A 400 12.65 1.03 28.10
C SER A 400 13.68 0.02 27.57
N GLN A 401 14.53 -0.56 28.41
CA GLN A 401 15.55 -1.55 27.99
C GLN A 401 15.07 -3.01 28.07
N LEU A 402 13.90 -3.26 28.67
CA LEU A 402 13.37 -4.62 28.89
C LEU A 402 12.70 -5.27 27.68
N THR A 403 12.45 -4.53 26.59
CA THR A 403 11.77 -5.03 25.39
C THR A 403 12.68 -5.26 24.18
N ASN A 404 14.00 -5.13 24.33
CA ASN A 404 14.95 -5.29 23.23
C ASN A 404 15.81 -6.55 23.41
N PRO A 405 15.42 -7.71 22.81
CA PRO A 405 16.13 -8.99 23.02
C PRO A 405 17.56 -9.01 22.44
N MET A 406 17.98 -7.97 21.71
CA MET A 406 19.32 -7.87 21.12
C MET A 406 20.39 -7.25 22.04
N ILE A 407 20.02 -6.72 23.21
CA ILE A 407 20.98 -6.03 24.11
C ILE A 407 21.66 -7.00 25.11
N TYR A 408 21.12 -8.20 25.30
CA TYR A 408 21.66 -9.22 26.23
C TYR A 408 22.36 -10.40 25.56
N VAL A 409 22.77 -10.28 24.29
CA VAL A 409 23.61 -11.30 23.67
C VAL A 409 25.06 -11.03 24.06
N ALA A 410 25.60 -11.86 24.95
CA ALA A 410 27.02 -11.81 25.30
C ALA A 410 27.86 -11.92 24.02
N PRO A 411 28.89 -11.07 23.83
CA PRO A 411 29.74 -11.17 22.66
C PRO A 411 30.37 -12.57 22.59
N PRO A 412 30.46 -13.19 21.40
CA PRO A 412 31.09 -14.49 21.26
C PRO A 412 32.54 -14.42 21.75
N PRO A 413 33.05 -15.48 22.40
CA PRO A 413 34.43 -15.49 22.88
C PRO A 413 35.41 -15.30 21.71
N PRO A 414 36.55 -14.62 21.94
CA PRO A 414 37.54 -14.39 20.90
C PRO A 414 38.03 -15.73 20.33
N ARG A 415 37.92 -15.88 19.00
CA ARG A 415 38.49 -17.03 18.29
C ARG A 415 40.01 -16.93 18.36
N ASN A 416 40.64 -17.91 19.01
CA ASN A 416 42.08 -18.14 18.90
C ASN A 416 42.43 -18.41 17.43
N HIS A 417 43.12 -17.46 16.80
CA HIS A 417 43.72 -17.65 15.49
C HIS A 417 44.95 -18.55 15.61
N LEU A 418 44.76 -19.86 15.44
CA LEU A 418 45.85 -20.75 15.07
C LEU A 418 46.09 -20.64 13.56
N HIS A 419 47.30 -20.21 13.24
CA HIS A 419 47.86 -20.06 11.90
C HIS A 419 48.03 -21.45 11.26
N ILE A 420 47.22 -21.78 10.26
CA ILE A 420 47.47 -22.90 9.35
C ILE A 420 47.49 -22.33 7.93
N GLN A 421 48.68 -22.32 7.33
CA GLN A 421 48.90 -21.97 5.93
C GLN A 421 48.28 -23.05 5.02
N PRO A 422 47.52 -22.69 3.97
CA PRO A 422 47.24 -23.58 2.86
C PRO A 422 48.28 -23.42 1.73
N ALA A 423 48.71 -24.55 1.21
CA ALA A 423 49.63 -24.69 0.09
C ALA A 423 49.03 -24.16 -1.22
N ARG A 424 49.92 -23.59 -2.04
CA ARG A 424 49.70 -22.98 -3.35
C ARG A 424 49.54 -24.04 -4.45
N PRO A 425 48.52 -23.97 -5.33
CA PRO A 425 48.48 -24.75 -6.56
C PRO A 425 49.20 -24.02 -7.73
N PRO A 426 49.74 -24.78 -8.72
CA PRO A 426 50.56 -24.23 -9.79
C PRO A 426 49.77 -23.59 -10.93
N SER A 427 50.34 -22.51 -11.46
CA SER A 427 49.93 -21.76 -12.64
C SER A 427 50.20 -22.55 -13.93
N THR A 428 49.23 -22.58 -14.84
CA THR A 428 49.40 -23.00 -16.23
C THR A 428 48.78 -21.94 -17.15
N ASN A 429 49.64 -21.19 -17.84
CA ASN A 429 49.27 -20.30 -18.94
C ASN A 429 49.36 -21.08 -20.27
N PRO A 430 48.43 -20.86 -21.22
CA PRO A 430 48.69 -21.09 -22.64
C PRO A 430 48.85 -19.77 -23.44
N PRO A 431 49.51 -19.82 -24.62
CA PRO A 431 50.09 -18.66 -25.29
C PRO A 431 49.13 -17.93 -26.25
N THR A 432 49.39 -16.62 -26.43
CA THR A 432 48.84 -15.76 -27.48
C THR A 432 49.50 -16.03 -28.84
N PRO A 433 48.77 -15.81 -29.96
CA PRO A 433 49.40 -15.51 -31.23
C PRO A 433 49.20 -14.04 -31.63
N ASN A 434 50.33 -13.43 -31.98
CA ASN A 434 50.49 -12.22 -32.77
C ASN A 434 49.79 -12.34 -34.13
N TYR A 435 49.12 -11.28 -34.59
CA TYR A 435 49.18 -10.85 -35.99
C TYR A 435 49.00 -9.33 -36.10
N SER A 436 49.99 -8.72 -36.76
CA SER A 436 50.07 -7.35 -37.21
C SER A 436 49.53 -7.22 -38.64
N SER A 437 48.82 -6.14 -38.95
CA SER A 437 48.95 -5.32 -40.18
C SER A 437 47.79 -4.31 -40.36
N HIS A 438 48.16 -3.04 -40.53
CA HIS A 438 47.42 -1.93 -41.18
C HIS A 438 47.31 -2.17 -42.73
N PRO A 439 46.63 -1.35 -43.59
CA PRO A 439 46.24 0.07 -43.44
C PRO A 439 44.91 0.54 -44.09
N SER A 440 44.67 1.84 -43.87
CA SER A 440 43.83 2.91 -44.47
C SER A 440 43.27 2.81 -45.92
N SER A 441 42.08 3.41 -46.12
CA SER A 441 41.70 4.37 -47.21
C SER A 441 40.18 4.65 -47.12
N LEU A 442 39.72 5.89 -46.89
CA LEU A 442 39.45 7.03 -47.80
C LEU A 442 38.08 7.00 -48.54
N GLN A 443 37.31 8.06 -48.26
CA GLN A 443 36.49 8.91 -49.15
C GLN A 443 35.20 8.41 -49.83
N ALA A 444 34.13 9.19 -49.61
CA ALA A 444 33.37 10.03 -50.59
C ALA A 444 31.86 9.99 -50.30
N ASN A 445 31.25 11.09 -49.85
CA ASN A 445 30.61 12.15 -50.65
C ASN A 445 29.46 11.68 -51.56
N ALA A 446 28.22 12.10 -51.24
CA ALA A 446 27.22 12.52 -52.21
C ALA A 446 26.11 13.35 -51.53
N GLN A 447 26.14 14.65 -51.79
CA GLN A 447 24.96 15.53 -51.83
C GLN A 447 24.08 15.14 -53.02
N THR A 448 22.77 15.44 -52.97
CA THR A 448 22.01 16.12 -54.06
C THR A 448 20.51 16.26 -53.74
N SER A 449 20.02 17.49 -53.98
CA SER A 449 18.68 17.91 -54.48
C SER A 449 17.42 17.46 -53.73
N SER A 450 16.60 18.33 -53.11
CA SER A 450 15.78 19.43 -53.69
C SER A 450 14.93 19.02 -54.90
N LEU A 451 13.63 18.81 -54.69
CA LEU A 451 12.61 18.99 -55.73
C LEU A 451 11.28 19.39 -55.08
N SER A 452 11.06 20.69 -55.08
CA SER A 452 9.78 21.37 -55.07
C SER A 452 9.01 21.07 -56.37
N GLY A 453 7.68 20.98 -56.29
CA GLY A 453 6.82 21.31 -57.42
C GLY A 453 5.62 20.39 -57.69
N LEU A 454 4.44 21.02 -57.63
CA LEU A 454 3.27 20.82 -58.51
C LEU A 454 2.42 19.54 -58.36
N LEU A 455 1.18 19.72 -57.90
CA LEU A 455 -0.06 19.52 -58.68
C LEU A 455 -1.26 19.99 -57.81
N GLU A 456 -1.84 21.17 -58.08
CA GLU A 456 -3.08 21.36 -58.88
C GLU A 456 -4.21 20.39 -58.50
N ARG A 457 -5.21 20.83 -57.72
CA ARG A 457 -6.38 21.65 -58.13
C ARG A 457 -7.29 20.90 -59.10
N PHE A 458 -8.32 20.22 -58.59
CA PHE A 458 -9.58 20.03 -59.30
C PHE A 458 -10.75 20.29 -58.34
N HIS A 459 -11.48 21.34 -58.66
CA HIS A 459 -12.86 21.63 -58.29
C HIS A 459 -13.73 21.35 -59.53
N LEU A 460 -15.05 21.27 -59.31
CA LEU A 460 -16.18 20.94 -60.20
C LEU A 460 -16.65 19.50 -59.92
N HIS A 461 -17.90 19.24 -59.53
CA HIS A 461 -19.14 19.97 -59.78
C HIS A 461 -20.18 19.72 -58.69
#